data_AF-A0A958C8Z5-F1
#
_entry.id   AF-A0A958C8Z5-F1
#
_cell.length_a   1.000
_cell.length_b   1.000
_cell.length_c   1.000
_cell.angle_alpha   90.00
_cell.angle_beta   90.00
_cell.angle_gamma   90.00
#
_symmetry.space_group_name_H-M   'P 1'
#
loop_
_entity.id
_entity.type
_entity.pdbx_description
1 polymer ?
#
loop_
_entity_poly.entity_id
_entity_poly.type
_entity_poly.pdbx_seq_one_letter_code
_entity_poly.pdbx_strand_id
1 'polypeptide(L)'
;ADRFAFRHALIQEAAQANLLARERRAMHRVVAGVLEQQAIETGETPLADLAYHAFLGEDWAKALDYSERAGRQALALHAPHTAVSHFNHALQSADALRQPAPVSVLLARGDAFMRLSEYDAALTD
;
A
#
# COMPACT_ATOMS: atom_id res chain seq x y z
N ALA A 1 20.49 -8.95 -40.90
CA ALA A 1 19.03 -8.73 -40.84
C ALA A 1 18.47 -8.83 -39.42
N ASP A 2 19.25 -9.30 -38.43
CA ASP A 2 18.77 -9.62 -37.07
C ASP A 2 18.49 -8.43 -36.13
N ARG A 3 19.03 -7.24 -36.42
CA ARG A 3 18.88 -6.07 -35.55
C ARG A 3 17.42 -5.61 -35.40
N PHE A 4 16.61 -5.78 -36.44
CA PHE A 4 15.18 -5.45 -36.41
C PHE A 4 14.36 -6.51 -35.67
N ALA A 5 14.70 -7.79 -35.81
CA ALA A 5 14.02 -8.89 -35.13
C ALA A 5 14.25 -8.85 -33.61
N PHE A 6 15.49 -8.65 -33.15
CA PHE A 6 15.81 -8.52 -31.73
C PHE A 6 15.13 -7.32 -31.07
N ARG A 7 15.13 -6.16 -31.75
CA ARG A 7 14.44 -4.96 -31.25
C ARG A 7 12.93 -5.18 -31.16
N HIS A 8 12.34 -5.91 -32.11
CA HIS A 8 10.92 -6.23 -32.08
C HIS A 8 10.56 -7.19 -30.94
N ALA A 9 11.37 -8.24 -30.70
CA ALA A 9 11.17 -9.17 -29.60
C ALA A 9 11.20 -8.46 -28.22
N LEU A 10 12.20 -7.59 -27.98
CA LEU A 10 12.28 -6.82 -26.73
C LEU A 10 11.09 -5.84 -26.55
N ILE A 11 10.61 -5.22 -27.63
CA ILE A 11 9.43 -4.36 -27.58
C ILE A 11 8.18 -5.19 -27.26
N GLN A 12 8.05 -6.39 -27.84
CA GLN A 12 6.95 -7.30 -27.57
C GLN A 12 6.97 -7.77 -26.11
N GLU A 13 8.13 -8.20 -25.59
CA GLU A 13 8.28 -8.61 -24.19
C GLU A 13 7.93 -7.49 -23.23
N ALA A 14 8.45 -6.27 -23.46
CA ALA A 14 8.13 -5.11 -22.65
C ALA A 14 6.63 -4.75 -22.73
N ALA A 15 6.01 -4.84 -23.91
CA ALA A 15 4.57 -4.60 -24.07
C ALA A 15 3.72 -5.64 -23.33
N GLN A 16 4.11 -6.93 -23.41
CA GLN A 16 3.44 -8.03 -22.70
C GLN A 16 3.57 -7.90 -21.18
N ALA A 17 4.77 -7.61 -20.68
CA ALA A 17 5.00 -7.39 -19.24
C ALA A 17 4.16 -6.21 -18.71
N ASN A 18 4.08 -5.12 -19.48
CA ASN A 18 3.25 -3.97 -19.14
C ASN A 18 1.75 -4.28 -19.16
N LEU A 19 1.29 -5.09 -20.11
CA LEU A 19 -0.09 -5.55 -20.17
C LEU A 19 -0.44 -6.37 -18.93
N LEU A 20 0.40 -7.36 -18.58
CA LEU A 20 0.23 -8.17 -17.38
C LEU A 20 0.23 -7.32 -16.09
N ALA A 21 1.09 -6.31 -16.00
CA ALA A 21 1.11 -5.39 -14.88
C ALA A 21 -0.19 -4.55 -14.79
N ARG A 22 -0.71 -4.08 -15.93
CA ARG A 22 -1.99 -3.35 -15.99
C ARG A 22 -3.16 -4.23 -15.58
N GLU A 23 -3.22 -5.48 -16.05
CA GLU A 23 -4.28 -6.43 -15.70
C GLU A 23 -4.27 -6.75 -14.22
N ARG A 24 -3.09 -6.99 -13.63
CA ARG A 24 -2.93 -7.23 -12.19
C ARG A 24 -3.45 -6.06 -11.36
N ARG A 25 -3.08 -4.82 -11.73
CA ARG A 25 -3.58 -3.60 -11.08
C ARG A 25 -5.11 -3.49 -11.17
N ALA A 26 -5.68 -3.80 -12.34
CA ALA A 26 -7.13 -3.81 -12.52
C ALA A 26 -7.82 -4.84 -11.61
N MET A 27 -7.26 -6.05 -11.47
CA MET A 27 -7.79 -7.06 -10.55
C MET A 27 -7.75 -6.58 -9.09
N HIS A 28 -6.66 -5.96 -8.64
CA HIS A 28 -6.58 -5.41 -7.29
C HIS A 28 -7.65 -4.33 -7.03
N ARG A 29 -7.93 -3.46 -8.01
CA ARG A 29 -9.02 -2.47 -7.90
C ARG A 29 -10.40 -3.13 -7.81
N VAL A 30 -10.64 -4.20 -8.56
CA VAL A 30 -11.89 -4.97 -8.48
C VAL A 30 -12.07 -5.55 -7.08
N VAL A 31 -11.03 -6.18 -6.52
CA VAL A 31 -11.09 -6.73 -5.16
C VAL A 31 -11.31 -5.64 -4.12
N ALA A 32 -10.61 -4.50 -4.21
CA ALA A 32 -10.84 -3.36 -3.32
C ALA A 32 -12.31 -2.88 -3.38
N GLY A 33 -12.89 -2.78 -4.59
CA GLY A 33 -14.29 -2.39 -4.75
C GLY A 33 -15.28 -3.40 -4.14
N VAL A 34 -15.00 -4.70 -4.22
CA VAL A 34 -15.82 -5.72 -3.55
C VAL A 34 -15.74 -5.59 -2.03
N LEU A 35 -14.54 -5.39 -1.49
CA LEU A 35 -14.34 -5.19 -0.05
C LEU A 35 -15.05 -3.93 0.46
N GLU A 36 -15.06 -2.84 -0.33
CA GLU A 36 -15.82 -1.62 0.01
C GLU A 36 -17.33 -1.88 0.08
N GLN A 37 -17.88 -2.66 -0.85
CA GLN A 37 -19.31 -3.01 -0.82
C GLN A 37 -19.64 -3.88 0.40
N GLN A 38 -18.83 -4.90 0.69
CA GLN A 38 -19.00 -5.74 1.87
C GLN A 38 -18.91 -4.93 3.17
N ALA A 39 -18.04 -3.93 3.23
CA ALA A 39 -17.93 -3.04 4.39
C ALA A 39 -19.20 -2.20 4.60
N ILE A 40 -19.90 -1.80 3.53
CA ILE A 40 -21.19 -1.11 3.62
C ILE A 40 -22.27 -2.06 4.15
N GLU A 41 -22.30 -3.31 3.67
CA GLU A 41 -23.31 -4.31 4.05
C GLU A 41 -23.15 -4.78 5.51
N THR A 42 -21.91 -4.99 5.96
CA THR A 42 -21.61 -5.57 7.28
C THR A 42 -21.31 -4.52 8.35
N GLY A 43 -20.95 -3.29 7.94
CA GLY A 43 -20.44 -2.25 8.84
C GLY A 43 -18.98 -2.46 9.27
N GLU A 44 -18.36 -3.59 8.92
CA GLU A 44 -16.98 -3.90 9.25
C GLU A 44 -16.07 -3.50 8.08
N THR A 45 -15.13 -2.59 8.32
CA THR A 45 -14.19 -2.14 7.27
C THR A 45 -12.86 -2.89 7.41
N PRO A 46 -12.50 -3.80 6.49
CA PRO A 46 -11.22 -4.53 6.53
C PRO A 46 -10.08 -3.62 6.02
N LEU A 47 -9.64 -2.69 6.88
CA LEU A 47 -8.73 -1.61 6.51
C LEU A 47 -7.39 -2.12 5.95
N ALA A 48 -6.83 -3.19 6.51
CA ALA A 48 -5.56 -3.75 6.04
C ALA A 48 -5.67 -4.30 4.60
N ASP A 49 -6.74 -5.02 4.29
CA ASP A 49 -6.99 -5.57 2.96
C ASP A 49 -7.32 -4.46 1.95
N LEU A 50 -8.14 -3.50 2.35
CA LEU A 50 -8.43 -2.32 1.52
C LEU A 50 -7.17 -1.52 1.20
N ALA A 51 -6.30 -1.29 2.19
CA ALA A 51 -5.01 -0.63 1.99
C ALA A 51 -4.12 -1.42 1.03
N TYR A 52 -4.01 -2.73 1.21
CA TYR A 52 -3.22 -3.62 0.37
C TYR A 52 -3.69 -3.63 -1.08
N HIS A 53 -4.99 -3.84 -1.31
CA HIS A 53 -5.57 -3.90 -2.65
C HIS A 53 -5.61 -2.54 -3.34
N ALA A 54 -5.85 -1.44 -2.61
CA ALA A 54 -5.75 -0.11 -3.19
C ALA A 54 -4.31 0.23 -3.61
N PHE A 55 -3.32 -0.11 -2.77
CA PHE A 55 -1.90 0.15 -3.07
C PHE A 55 -1.42 -0.64 -4.28
N LEU A 56 -1.68 -1.96 -4.33
CA LEU A 56 -1.33 -2.79 -5.49
C LEU A 56 -2.15 -2.48 -6.73
N GLY A 57 -3.33 -1.89 -6.56
CA GLY A 57 -4.16 -1.35 -7.64
C GLY A 57 -3.67 0.00 -8.15
N GLU A 58 -2.68 0.63 -7.52
CA GLU A 58 -2.28 2.02 -7.79
C GLU A 58 -3.45 3.01 -7.72
N ASP A 59 -4.46 2.72 -6.88
CA ASP A 59 -5.49 3.69 -6.53
C ASP A 59 -4.95 4.54 -5.38
N TRP A 60 -4.02 5.45 -5.71
CA TRP A 60 -3.19 6.14 -4.73
C TRP A 60 -3.99 6.96 -3.72
N ALA A 61 -5.13 7.51 -4.12
CA ALA A 61 -6.00 8.26 -3.21
C ALA A 61 -6.58 7.35 -2.13
N LYS A 62 -7.11 6.18 -2.51
CA LYS A 62 -7.61 5.19 -1.56
C LYS A 62 -6.49 4.52 -0.76
N ALA A 63 -5.37 4.23 -1.42
CA ALA A 63 -4.21 3.62 -0.78
C ALA A 63 -3.66 4.53 0.33
N LEU A 64 -3.65 5.85 0.10
CA LEU A 64 -3.28 6.84 1.12
C LEU A 64 -4.23 6.78 2.33
N ASP A 65 -5.55 6.92 2.11
CA ASP A 65 -6.55 6.91 3.20
C ASP A 65 -6.53 5.60 3.99
N TYR A 66 -6.67 4.48 3.30
CA TYR A 66 -6.76 3.18 3.96
C TYR A 66 -5.46 2.79 4.65
N SER A 67 -4.30 3.12 4.09
CA SER A 67 -3.02 2.83 4.74
C SER A 67 -2.81 3.68 6.00
N GLU A 68 -3.21 4.96 6.01
CA GLU A 68 -3.15 5.77 7.23
C GLU A 68 -4.04 5.17 8.33
N ARG A 69 -5.28 4.79 7.98
CA ARG A 69 -6.23 4.19 8.93
C ARG A 69 -5.80 2.80 9.40
N ALA A 70 -5.31 1.95 8.52
CA ALA A 70 -4.78 0.63 8.85
C ALA A 70 -3.54 0.73 9.75
N GLY A 71 -2.65 1.70 9.51
CA GLY A 71 -1.49 1.95 10.36
C GLY A 71 -1.90 2.34 11.79
N ARG A 72 -2.91 3.22 11.94
CA ARG A 72 -3.47 3.57 13.25
C ARG A 72 -4.15 2.38 13.93
N GLN A 73 -4.90 1.57 13.19
CA GLN A 73 -5.51 0.35 13.72
C GLN A 73 -4.44 -0.63 14.22
N ALA A 74 -3.34 -0.81 13.49
CA ALA A 74 -2.23 -1.63 13.90
C ALA A 74 -1.56 -1.12 15.18
N LEU A 75 -1.38 0.20 15.35
CA LEU A 75 -0.91 0.78 16.61
C LEU A 75 -1.86 0.51 17.78
N ALA A 76 -3.17 0.61 17.56
CA ALA A 76 -4.18 0.29 18.57
C ALA A 76 -4.17 -1.20 18.97
N LEU A 77 -3.75 -2.08 18.05
CA LEU A 77 -3.57 -3.52 18.27
C LEU A 77 -2.14 -3.89 18.73
N HIS A 78 -1.32 -2.93 19.16
CA HIS A 78 0.05 -3.14 19.60
C HIS A 78 0.95 -3.84 18.56
N ALA A 79 0.71 -3.58 17.27
CA ALA A 79 1.48 -4.13 16.15
C ALA A 79 2.29 -3.02 15.41
N PRO A 80 3.34 -2.45 16.03
CA PRO A 80 4.03 -1.28 15.49
C PRO A 80 4.83 -1.57 14.20
N HIS A 81 5.35 -2.78 13.99
CA HIS A 81 5.97 -3.17 12.71
C HIS A 81 4.96 -3.11 11.54
N THR A 82 3.76 -3.62 11.77
CA THR A 82 2.66 -3.57 10.80
C THR A 82 2.24 -2.13 10.55
N ALA A 83 2.17 -1.31 11.60
CA ALA A 83 1.86 0.11 11.48
C ALA A 83 2.87 0.86 10.59
N VAL A 84 4.18 0.66 10.80
CA VAL A 84 5.24 1.24 9.96
C VAL A 84 5.06 0.87 8.49
N SER A 85 4.73 -0.39 8.20
CA SER A 85 4.52 -0.87 6.83
C SER A 85 3.37 -0.12 6.15
N HIS A 86 2.23 0.03 6.85
CA HIS A 86 1.12 0.81 6.34
C HIS A 86 1.44 2.31 6.18
N PHE A 87 2.09 2.94 7.16
CA PHE A 87 2.48 4.35 7.03
C PHE A 87 3.47 4.58 5.88
N ASN A 88 4.33 3.61 5.57
CA ASN A 88 5.19 3.69 4.39
C ASN A 88 4.39 3.64 3.08
N HIS A 89 3.39 2.76 2.97
CA HIS A 89 2.49 2.75 1.81
C HIS A 89 1.70 4.05 1.67
N ALA A 90 1.25 4.64 2.78
CA ALA A 90 0.59 5.94 2.78
C ALA A 90 1.51 7.02 2.20
N LEU A 91 2.77 7.10 2.67
CA LEU A 91 3.74 8.10 2.19
C LEU A 91 4.15 7.89 0.72
N GLN A 92 4.31 6.63 0.29
CA GLN A 92 4.54 6.30 -1.12
C GLN A 92 3.36 6.72 -2.00
N SER A 93 2.13 6.54 -1.50
CA SER A 93 0.92 6.95 -2.22
C SER A 93 0.80 8.48 -2.32
N ALA A 94 1.16 9.22 -1.26
CA ALA A 94 1.23 10.68 -1.30
C ALA A 94 2.26 11.19 -2.32
N ASP A 95 3.45 10.57 -2.39
CA ASP A 95 4.46 10.89 -3.40
C ASP A 95 3.96 10.61 -4.83
N ALA A 96 3.31 9.47 -5.05
CA ALA A 96 2.69 9.12 -6.34
C ALA A 96 1.61 10.14 -6.76
N LEU A 97 0.85 10.68 -5.79
CA LEU A 97 -0.13 11.76 -6.01
C LEU A 97 0.50 13.15 -6.20
N ARG A 98 1.83 13.28 -6.06
CA ARG A 98 2.56 14.57 -6.04
C ARG A 98 2.05 15.51 -4.93
N GLN A 99 1.68 14.95 -3.80
CA GLN A 99 1.22 15.68 -2.62
C GLN A 99 2.30 15.66 -1.54
N PRO A 100 2.38 16.70 -0.68
CA PRO A 100 3.27 16.65 0.47
C PRO A 100 2.86 15.49 1.39
N ALA A 101 3.86 14.86 2.01
CA ALA A 101 3.63 13.84 3.03
C ALA A 101 2.70 14.39 4.14
N PRO A 102 1.57 13.72 4.44
CA PRO A 102 0.69 14.17 5.51
C PRO A 102 1.41 14.18 6.84
N VAL A 103 1.40 15.32 7.54
CA VAL A 103 2.03 15.46 8.86
C VAL A 103 1.44 14.44 9.84
N SER A 104 0.15 14.13 9.74
CA SER A 104 -0.51 13.10 10.54
C SER A 104 0.13 11.72 10.39
N VAL A 105 0.50 11.33 9.17
CA VAL A 105 1.16 10.05 8.86
C VAL A 105 2.60 10.05 9.36
N LEU A 106 3.32 11.17 9.18
CA LEU A 106 4.71 11.30 9.67
C LEU A 106 4.78 11.17 11.19
N LEU A 107 3.89 11.83 11.92
CA LEU A 107 3.82 11.76 13.39
C LEU A 107 3.45 10.35 13.85
N ALA A 108 2.44 9.73 13.25
CA ALA A 108 2.02 8.38 13.61
C ALA A 108 3.11 7.33 13.32
N ARG A 109 3.87 7.49 12.22
CA ARG A 109 5.04 6.65 11.94
C ARG A 109 6.17 6.87 12.95
N GLY A 110 6.36 8.10 13.43
CA GLY A 110 7.28 8.41 14.52
C GLY A 110 6.92 7.68 15.81
N ASP A 111 5.65 7.71 16.22
CA ASP A 111 5.13 6.93 17.37
C ASP A 111 5.41 5.44 17.20
N ALA A 112 5.15 4.89 16.02
CA ALA A 112 5.44 3.49 15.72
C ALA A 112 6.92 3.13 15.93
N PHE A 113 7.86 3.98 15.49
CA PHE A 113 9.30 3.76 15.71
C PHE A 113 9.73 3.90 17.17
N MET A 114 9.13 4.82 17.92
CA MET A 114 9.41 4.93 19.36
C MET A 114 9.01 3.65 20.10
N ARG A 115 7.81 3.12 19.82
CA ARG A 115 7.35 1.85 20.41
C ARG A 115 8.24 0.66 20.05
N LEU A 116 8.75 0.61 18.82
CA LEU A 116 9.71 -0.42 18.39
C LEU A 116 11.01 -0.33 19.18
N SER A 117 11.51 0.88 19.41
CA SER A 117 12.74 1.10 20.17
C SER A 117 12.59 0.67 21.64
N GLU A 118 11.44 0.96 22.25
CA GLU A 118 11.11 0.50 23.62
C GLU A 118 11.00 -1.02 23.69
N TYR A 119 10.43 -1.65 22.65
CA TYR A 119 10.31 -3.10 22.58
C TYR A 119 11.68 -3.80 22.47
N ASP A 120 12.59 -3.26 21.64
CA ASP A 120 13.96 -3.77 21.53
C ASP A 120 14.71 -3.70 22.86
N ALA A 121 14.52 -2.62 23.63
CA ALA A 121 15.09 -2.50 24.98
C ALA A 121 14.54 -3.57 25.93
N ALA A 122 13.23 -3.83 25.90
CA ALA A 122 12.58 -4.84 26.73
C ALA A 122 13.03 -6.29 26.41
N LEU A 123 13.55 -6.56 25.21
CA LEU A 123 14.10 -7.87 24.84
C LEU A 123 15.51 -8.12 25.40
N THR A 124 16.19 -7.07 25.87
CA THR A 124 17.57 -7.15 26.38
C THR A 124 17.70 -7.17 27.90
N ASP A 125 16.59 -7.04 28.63
CA ASP A 125 16.48 -7.13 30.09
C ASP A 125 16.30 -8.58 30.58
#